data_AF-A0ABD0RQ56-F1
#
_entry.id   AF-A0ABD0RQ56-F1
#
_cell.length_a   1.000
_cell.length_b   1.000
_cell.length_c   1.000
_cell.angle_alpha   90.00
_cell.angle_beta   90.00
_cell.angle_gamma   90.00
#
_symmetry.space_group_name_H-M   'P 1'
#
loop_
_entity.id
_entity.type
_entity.pdbx_description
1 polymer ?
#
loop_
_entity_poly.entity_id
_entity_poly.type
_entity_poly.pdbx_seq_one_letter_code
_entity_poly.pdbx_strand_id
1 'polypeptide(L)' 'AVYKNKHFKVQLKDGLYCIGQRKFSSMEDLVEHYKKAPIFTSEHGDKLYLIKALT' A
#
# COMPACT_ATOMS: atom_id res chain seq x y z
N ALA A 1 10.29 13.67 -13.23
CA ALA A 1 10.31 14.08 -11.81
C ALA A 1 10.76 12.89 -10.97
N VAL A 2 12.06 12.82 -10.68
CA VAL A 2 12.64 11.82 -9.79
C VAL A 2 12.09 12.15 -8.39
N TYR A 3 11.36 11.23 -7.75
CA TYR A 3 10.72 11.35 -6.43
C TYR A 3 9.44 12.20 -6.30
N LYS A 4 8.40 11.88 -7.06
CA LYS A 4 7.03 12.28 -6.68
C LYS A 4 6.45 11.25 -5.70
N ASN A 5 5.93 11.72 -4.57
CA ASN A 5 5.20 10.88 -3.62
C ASN A 5 4.03 10.18 -4.32
N LYS A 6 3.77 8.92 -3.91
CA LYS A 6 2.65 8.13 -4.42
C LYS A 6 1.56 8.07 -3.36
N HIS A 7 0.33 8.33 -3.79
CA HIS A 7 -0.86 8.26 -2.95
C HIS A 7 -1.74 7.12 -3.44
N PHE A 8 -2.10 6.19 -2.55
CA PHE A 8 -2.95 5.05 -2.87
C PHE A 8 -4.28 5.19 -2.12
N LYS A 9 -5.39 4.98 -2.83
CA LYS A 9 -6.72 5.02 -2.23
C LYS A 9 -6.98 3.75 -1.44
N VAL A 10 -7.36 3.90 -0.18
CA VAL A 10 -7.93 2.83 0.65
C VAL A 10 -9.41 3.14 0.85
N GLN A 11 -10.28 2.19 0.54
CA GLN A 11 -11.73 2.31 0.73
C GLN A 11 -12.19 1.43 1.87
N LEU A 12 -13.04 1.93 2.75
CA LEU A 12 -13.75 1.12 3.73
C LEU A 12 -15.09 0.69 3.13
N LYS A 13 -15.27 -0.63 2.92
CA LYS A 13 -16.51 -1.21 2.38
C LYS A 13 -16.86 -2.47 3.14
N ASP A 14 -18.10 -2.55 3.66
CA ASP A 14 -18.61 -3.71 4.39
C ASP A 14 -17.68 -4.15 5.56
N GLY A 15 -17.09 -3.18 6.25
CA GLY A 15 -16.13 -3.41 7.35
C GLY A 15 -14.72 -3.83 6.91
N LEU A 16 -14.42 -3.85 5.61
CA LEU A 16 -13.11 -4.23 5.06
C LEU A 16 -12.37 -3.05 4.43
N TYR A 17 -11.05 -3.01 4.62
CA TYR A 17 -10.15 -2.04 3.99
C TYR A 17 -9.68 -2.55 2.62
N CYS A 18 -10.09 -1.86 1.56
CA CYS A 18 -9.86 -2.25 0.18
C CYS A 18 -8.84 -1.33 -0.49
N ILE A 19 -7.81 -1.89 -1.13
CA ILE A 19 -6.77 -1.17 -1.89
C ILE A 19 -6.43 -1.97 -3.15
N GLY A 20 -6.63 -1.37 -4.32
CA GLY A 20 -6.57 -2.09 -5.58
C GLY A 20 -7.53 -3.29 -5.58
N GLN A 21 -6.98 -4.50 -5.70
CA GLN A 21 -7.73 -5.76 -5.68
C GLN A 21 -7.68 -6.50 -4.32
N ARG A 22 -6.95 -5.96 -3.33
CA ARG A 22 -6.79 -6.59 -2.01
C ARG A 22 -7.79 -6.04 -1.00
N LYS A 23 -8.16 -6.89 -0.04
CA LYS A 23 -9.04 -6.57 1.09
C LYS A 23 -8.37 -7.01 2.38
N PHE A 24 -8.53 -6.21 3.44
CA PHE A 24 -7.96 -6.45 4.76
C PHE A 24 -9.00 -6.20 5.84
N SER A 25 -8.91 -6.94 6.95
CA SER A 25 -9.74 -6.80 8.15
C SER A 25 -9.42 -5.53 8.95
N SER A 26 -8.18 -5.05 8.86
CA SER A 26 -7.69 -3.90 9.62
C SER A 26 -6.68 -3.07 8.80
N MET A 27 -6.40 -1.84 9.24
CA MET A 27 -5.36 -1.00 8.62
C MET A 27 -3.96 -1.56 8.91
N GLU A 28 -3.80 -2.17 10.08
CA GLU A 28 -2.59 -2.82 10.54
C GLU A 28 -2.22 -3.98 9.61
N ASP A 29 -3.17 -4.85 9.27
CA ASP A 29 -2.96 -5.97 8.34
C ASP A 29 -2.54 -5.49 6.95
N LEU A 30 -3.16 -4.41 6.47
CA LEU A 30 -2.81 -3.77 5.19
C LEU A 30 -1.37 -3.26 5.22
N VAL A 31 -0.99 -2.54 6.29
CA VAL A 31 0.35 -1.99 6.44
C VAL A 31 1.40 -3.10 6.56
N GLU A 32 1.17 -4.12 7.39
CA GLU A 32 2.06 -5.27 7.55
C GLU A 32 2.23 -6.05 6.25
N HIS A 33 1.16 -6.19 5.47
CA HIS A 33 1.23 -6.79 4.16
C HIS A 33 2.18 -6.02 3.24
N TYR A 34 2.02 -4.70 3.13
CA TYR A 34 2.82 -3.87 2.23
C TYR A 34 4.22 -3.49 2.76
N LYS A 35 4.56 -3.89 3.99
CA LYS A 35 5.94 -3.99 4.46
C LYS A 35 6.68 -5.17 3.81
N LYS A 36 5.97 -6.27 3.50
CA LYS A 36 6.54 -7.51 2.96
C LYS A 36 6.34 -7.67 1.45
N ALA A 37 5.26 -7.13 0.92
CA ALA A 37 4.92 -7.14 -0.51
C ALA A 37 4.96 -5.72 -1.09
N PRO A 38 5.32 -5.55 -2.38
CA PRO A 38 5.38 -4.22 -2.96
C PRO A 38 3.99 -3.58 -3.05
N ILE A 39 3.87 -2.33 -2.60
CA ILE A 39 2.66 -1.51 -2.77
C ILE A 39 2.58 -0.92 -4.18
N PHE A 40 3.72 -0.84 -4.86
CA PHE A 40 3.83 -0.41 -6.24
C PHE A 40 4.98 -1.13 -6.93
N THR A 41 4.81 -1.47 -8.20
CA THR A 41 5.87 -1.95 -9.09
C THR A 41 5.86 -1.06 -10.33
N SER A 42 7.01 -0.46 -10.68
CA SER A 42 7.13 0.36 -11.90
C SER A 42 7.11 -0.52 -13.15
N GLU A 43 6.91 0.10 -14.31
CA GLU A 43 6.99 -0.59 -15.61
C GLU A 43 8.37 -1.21 -15.86
N HIS A 44 9.43 -0.65 -15.24
CA HIS A 44 10.80 -1.16 -15.30
C HIS A 44 11.13 -2.17 -14.18
N GLY A 45 10.17 -2.49 -13.31
CA GLY A 45 10.32 -3.50 -12.26
C GLY A 45 10.73 -2.98 -10.87
N ASP A 46 10.85 -1.67 -10.68
CA ASP A 46 11.18 -1.10 -9.36
C ASP A 46 10.06 -1.35 -8.37
N LYS A 47 10.39 -1.90 -7.21
CA LYS A 47 9.42 -2.26 -6.17
C LYS A 47 9.50 -1.27 -5.01
N LEU A 48 8.35 -0.72 -4.62
CA LEU A 48 8.22 0.15 -3.46
C LEU A 48 7.45 -0.55 -2.35
N TYR A 49 7.90 -0.37 -1.12
CA TYR A 49 7.37 -0.99 0.09
C TYR A 49 7.09 0.08 1.14
N LEU A 50 6.17 -0.21 2.07
CA LEU A 50 6.04 0.60 3.27
C LEU A 50 7.18 0.24 4.22
N ILE A 51 8.00 1.21 4.61
CA ILE A 51 9.18 0.94 5.45
C ILE A 51 8.92 1.38 6.89
N LYS A 52 8.65 2.66 7.08
CA LYS A 52 8.40 3.25 8.40
C LYS A 52 7.30 4.30 8.30
N ALA A 53 6.54 4.44 9.39
CA ALA A 53 5.66 5.59 9.56
C ALA A 53 6.50 6.87 9.66
N LEU A 54 5.97 7.96 9.12
CA LEU A 54 6.55 9.28 9.34
C LEU A 54 6.10 9.77 10.73
N THR A 55 7.07 10.05 11.59
CA THR A 55 6.89 10.67 12.92
C THR A 55 7.29 12.13 12.86
#